data_AF-A0A6L5B9V2-F1
#
_entry.id   AF-A0A6L5B9V2-F1
#
_cell.length_a   1.000
_cell.length_b   1.000
_cell.length_c   1.000
_cell.angle_alpha   90.00
_cell.angle_beta   90.00
_cell.angle_gamma   90.00
#
_symmetry.space_group_name_H-M   'P 1'
#
loop_
_entity.id
_entity.type
_entity.pdbx_description
1 polymer ?
#
loop_
_entity_poly.entity_id
_entity_poly.type
_entity_poly.pdbx_seq_one_letter_code
_entity_poly.pdbx_strand_id
1 'polypeptide(L)'
;MIIGTSGGSSVFVLCLICLVAVAQSGLYNTACGRDSRVNYTSNSIYKTNLDTAQATLFAAANTSTSGFYNATVGEGPDQVNALVYCRDDVQPDICRSCVKDSMNKLRESCPTTKEADIWYDECVLRYSNASIFNNVETWPLVFIWIQRNASDMDQFNKDLRDLLDKLKGQAIQQKFASGDTRSLDFLTIYGLMQCSPDLSSIQCNNCLDGLMGSIQSCCSGKLGARIINPSCQLRFTTNDLFYNDTIVDAPTPLRQLPATPPSVPPPVDGRDDKNRRTVIVVVAVLVGLVLMLLVLAWKNWKEGAPSNVVDPSSSTHEVALPTNTVISRVSNKSSNIKTIALDRTSKYSRRKENNYSKTRTELEKQTTPKHTQEQRTTTKN
;
A
#
# COMPACT_ATOMS: atom_id res chain seq x y z
N MET A 1 22.37 -29.92 39.03
CA MET A 1 20.89 -29.85 39.06
C MET A 1 20.47 -28.78 38.06
N ILE A 2 20.24 -29.18 36.81
CA ILE A 2 19.82 -28.28 35.74
C ILE A 2 18.31 -28.15 35.86
N ILE A 3 17.84 -27.01 36.35
CA ILE A 3 16.41 -26.69 36.41
C ILE A 3 15.99 -26.34 34.98
N GLY A 4 15.32 -27.29 34.32
CA GLY A 4 14.72 -27.09 33.02
C GLY A 4 13.63 -26.02 33.10
N THR A 5 13.88 -24.87 32.48
CA THR A 5 12.85 -23.84 32.30
C THR A 5 11.85 -24.32 31.24
N SER A 6 10.58 -24.27 31.62
CA SER A 6 9.44 -24.72 30.82
C SER A 6 9.28 -23.84 29.58
N GLY A 7 9.61 -24.40 28.42
CA GLY A 7 9.49 -23.74 27.11
C GLY A 7 8.06 -23.39 26.66
N GLY A 8 7.05 -23.59 27.51
CA GLY A 8 5.63 -23.34 27.18
C GLY A 8 5.27 -21.85 27.21
N SER A 9 5.69 -21.10 28.24
CA SER A 9 5.25 -19.71 28.45
C SER A 9 5.77 -18.74 27.38
N SER A 10 6.95 -19.02 26.81
CA SER A 10 7.56 -18.19 25.76
C SER A 10 6.81 -18.30 24.42
N VAL A 11 6.23 -19.46 24.11
CA VAL A 11 5.50 -19.72 22.85
C VAL A 11 4.14 -19.00 22.83
N PHE A 12 3.46 -18.89 23.98
CA PHE A 12 2.16 -18.21 24.07
C PHE A 12 2.26 -16.69 23.94
N VAL A 13 3.33 -16.07 24.45
CA VAL A 13 3.59 -14.63 24.26
C VAL A 13 3.94 -14.33 22.79
N LEU A 14 4.70 -15.21 22.14
CA LEU A 14 4.97 -15.13 20.69
C LEU A 14 3.69 -15.27 19.84
N CYS A 15 2.71 -16.04 20.29
CA CYS A 15 1.43 -16.22 19.59
C CYS A 15 0.50 -14.99 19.71
N LEU A 16 0.50 -14.32 20.87
CA LEU A 16 -0.24 -13.05 21.08
C LEU A 16 0.37 -11.88 20.29
N ILE A 17 1.69 -11.87 20.08
CA ILE A 17 2.35 -10.89 19.22
C ILE A 17 2.02 -11.13 17.74
N CYS A 18 1.78 -12.38 17.32
CA CYS A 18 1.32 -12.71 15.96
C CYS A 18 -0.14 -12.30 15.66
N LEU A 19 -0.98 -12.07 16.67
CA LEU A 19 -2.36 -11.59 16.46
C LEU A 19 -2.43 -10.11 16.09
N VAL A 20 -1.35 -9.35 16.32
CA VAL A 20 -1.18 -8.01 15.76
C VAL A 20 -0.28 -8.12 14.54
N ALA A 21 -0.71 -8.90 13.55
CA ALA A 21 -0.29 -8.61 12.18
C ALA A 21 -0.87 -7.23 11.83
N VAL A 22 -0.15 -6.17 12.22
CA VAL A 22 -0.35 -4.87 11.57
C VAL A 22 -0.12 -5.18 10.10
N ALA A 23 -1.19 -5.14 9.30
CA ALA A 23 -1.06 -5.19 7.86
C ALA A 23 -0.05 -4.08 7.52
N GLN A 24 1.17 -4.48 7.16
CA GLN A 24 2.19 -3.50 6.82
C GLN A 24 1.69 -2.83 5.55
N SER A 25 1.44 -1.52 5.65
CA SER A 25 1.08 -0.66 4.53
C SER A 25 1.99 -1.00 3.36
N GLY A 26 1.41 -1.44 2.24
CA GLY A 26 2.20 -1.93 1.11
C GLY A 26 2.87 -0.76 0.39
N LEU A 27 4.14 -0.45 0.66
CA LEU A 27 4.84 0.62 -0.07
C LEU A 27 5.09 0.19 -1.53
N TYR A 28 4.58 0.96 -2.50
CA TYR A 28 4.78 0.69 -3.93
C TYR A 28 5.96 1.45 -4.50
N ASN A 29 5.98 2.75 -4.27
CA ASN A 29 6.99 3.63 -4.84
C ASN A 29 7.14 4.92 -4.02
N THR A 30 8.30 5.54 -4.16
CA THR A 30 8.58 6.89 -3.67
C THR A 30 9.36 7.62 -4.76
N ALA A 31 9.05 8.90 -4.97
CA ALA A 31 9.77 9.76 -5.89
C ALA A 31 10.12 11.07 -5.19
N CYS A 32 11.37 11.51 -5.35
CA CYS A 32 11.88 12.72 -4.72
C CYS A 32 12.37 13.67 -5.82
N GLY A 33 11.83 14.90 -5.84
CA GLY A 33 12.28 16.02 -6.66
C GLY A 33 12.23 15.78 -8.17
N ARG A 34 11.40 16.54 -8.90
CA ARG A 34 11.53 16.57 -10.36
C ARG A 34 12.84 17.23 -10.81
N ASP A 35 13.24 18.30 -10.14
CA ASP A 35 14.50 19.02 -10.38
C ASP A 35 15.39 18.91 -9.14
N SER A 36 16.54 18.25 -9.30
CA SER A 36 17.54 18.08 -8.24
C SER A 36 18.17 19.40 -7.76
N ARG A 37 17.88 20.52 -8.44
CA ARG A 37 18.31 21.87 -8.06
C ARG A 37 17.35 22.56 -7.09
N VAL A 38 16.15 22.01 -6.85
CA VAL A 38 15.13 22.60 -5.96
C VAL A 38 15.12 21.86 -4.62
N ASN A 39 16.16 22.08 -3.83
CA ASN A 39 16.31 21.51 -2.48
C ASN A 39 16.15 22.57 -1.40
N TYR A 40 15.76 22.14 -0.21
CA TYR A 40 15.78 22.95 1.01
C TYR A 40 16.93 22.50 1.92
N THR A 41 17.33 23.36 2.86
CA THR A 41 18.30 23.01 3.92
C THR A 41 17.57 22.59 5.19
N SER A 42 18.15 21.68 5.99
CA SER A 42 17.47 21.11 7.17
C SER A 42 17.02 22.14 8.22
N ASN A 43 17.60 23.34 8.22
CA ASN A 43 17.27 24.44 9.14
C ASN A 43 16.50 25.59 8.46
N SER A 44 15.98 25.37 7.24
CA SER A 44 15.22 26.38 6.50
C SER A 44 13.80 26.56 7.02
N ILE A 45 13.22 27.73 6.75
CA ILE A 45 11.80 28.02 7.01
C ILE A 45 10.92 27.03 6.22
N TYR A 46 11.27 26.72 4.97
CA TYR A 46 10.61 25.67 4.19
C TYR A 46 10.51 24.32 4.94
N LYS A 47 11.58 23.87 5.60
CA LYS A 47 11.55 22.61 6.36
C LYS A 47 10.57 22.68 7.52
N THR A 48 10.55 23.78 8.27
CA THR A 48 9.57 24.01 9.33
C THR A 48 8.15 24.00 8.77
N ASN A 49 7.91 24.69 7.65
CA ASN A 49 6.60 24.72 7.00
C ASN A 49 6.17 23.33 6.49
N LEU A 50 7.11 22.52 6.00
CA LEU A 50 6.85 21.14 5.57
C LEU A 50 6.45 20.26 6.74
N ASP A 51 7.16 20.36 7.87
CA ASP A 51 6.79 19.63 9.09
C ASP A 51 5.41 20.04 9.60
N THR A 52 5.10 21.34 9.57
CA THR A 52 3.78 21.87 9.93
C THR A 52 2.69 21.37 8.98
N ALA A 53 2.90 21.43 7.67
CA ALA A 53 1.93 20.95 6.68
C ALA A 53 1.63 19.45 6.87
N GLN A 54 2.67 18.65 7.08
CA GLN A 54 2.54 17.21 7.37
C GLN A 54 1.79 16.97 8.69
N ALA A 55 2.09 17.72 9.75
CA ALA A 55 1.35 17.65 11.01
C ALA A 55 -0.13 18.02 10.84
N THR A 56 -0.45 19.02 10.02
CA THR A 56 -1.83 19.41 9.67
C THR A 56 -2.57 18.27 8.96
N LEU A 57 -1.94 17.62 7.98
CA LEU A 57 -2.54 16.46 7.29
C LEU A 57 -2.85 15.32 8.29
N PHE A 58 -1.91 15.02 9.18
CA PHE A 58 -2.10 13.97 10.19
C PHE A 58 -3.17 14.32 11.22
N ALA A 59 -3.24 15.58 11.65
CA ALA A 59 -4.29 16.05 12.54
C ALA A 59 -5.68 15.93 11.86
N ALA A 60 -5.79 16.31 10.59
CA ALA A 60 -7.03 16.17 9.83
C ALA A 60 -7.45 14.71 9.67
N ALA A 61 -6.50 13.81 9.38
CA ALA A 61 -6.74 12.36 9.32
C ALA A 61 -7.14 11.73 10.67
N ASN A 62 -6.89 12.41 11.80
CA ASN A 62 -7.33 11.95 13.12
C ASN A 62 -8.75 12.38 13.48
N THR A 63 -9.22 13.48 12.93
CA THR A 63 -10.49 14.12 13.33
C THR A 63 -11.59 13.94 12.28
N SER A 64 -11.22 13.68 11.03
CA SER A 64 -12.13 13.50 9.91
C SER A 64 -11.98 12.11 9.29
N THR A 65 -13.04 11.63 8.66
CA THR A 65 -13.08 10.37 7.90
C THR A 65 -13.18 10.62 6.40
N SER A 66 -12.88 11.84 5.91
CA SER A 66 -13.04 12.20 4.49
C SER A 66 -12.13 11.41 3.55
N GLY A 67 -11.01 10.88 4.06
CA GLY A 67 -10.01 10.19 3.26
C GLY A 67 -9.20 11.11 2.34
N PHE A 68 -9.46 12.42 2.35
CA PHE A 68 -8.74 13.42 1.57
C PHE A 68 -8.45 14.65 2.41
N TYR A 69 -7.18 15.03 2.48
CA TYR A 69 -6.70 16.14 3.28
C TYR A 69 -5.68 16.94 2.49
N ASN A 70 -5.70 18.26 2.65
CA ASN A 70 -4.72 19.17 2.08
C ASN A 70 -4.23 20.18 3.12
N ALA A 71 -3.07 20.77 2.86
CA ALA A 71 -2.47 21.82 3.67
C ALA A 71 -1.65 22.76 2.79
N THR A 72 -1.74 24.05 3.08
CA THR A 72 -0.83 25.07 2.54
C THR A 72 -0.21 25.82 3.72
N VAL A 73 1.11 25.89 3.78
CA VAL A 73 1.83 26.53 4.89
C VAL A 73 2.96 27.41 4.35
N GLY A 74 3.04 28.64 4.84
CA GLY A 74 4.05 29.61 4.41
C GLY A 74 3.73 30.31 3.10
N GLU A 75 4.66 31.16 2.67
CA GLU A 75 4.52 32.04 1.51
C GLU A 75 5.82 32.12 0.71
N GLY A 76 5.71 32.54 -0.56
CA GLY A 76 6.86 32.75 -1.45
C GLY A 76 7.75 31.50 -1.58
N PRO A 77 9.09 31.63 -1.43
CA PRO A 77 10.02 30.52 -1.61
C PRO A 77 9.94 29.43 -0.52
N ASP A 78 9.27 29.73 0.60
CA ASP A 78 9.09 28.85 1.75
C ASP A 78 7.69 28.21 1.81
N GLN A 79 6.82 28.50 0.83
CA GLN A 79 5.48 27.91 0.77
C GLN A 79 5.54 26.41 0.48
N VAL A 80 4.75 25.64 1.22
CA VAL A 80 4.54 24.20 1.03
C VAL A 80 3.08 23.94 0.74
N ASN A 81 2.81 23.25 -0.36
CA ASN A 81 1.52 22.66 -0.68
C ASN A 81 1.62 21.15 -0.49
N ALA A 82 0.71 20.57 0.30
CA ALA A 82 0.69 19.13 0.54
C ALA A 82 -0.74 18.59 0.44
N LEU A 83 -0.89 17.38 -0.09
CA LEU A 83 -2.13 16.63 -0.09
C LEU A 83 -1.88 15.15 0.20
N VAL A 84 -2.91 14.50 0.72
CA VAL A 84 -2.97 13.05 0.83
C VAL A 84 -4.40 12.60 0.54
N TYR A 85 -4.53 11.53 -0.24
CA TYR A 85 -5.80 10.84 -0.40
C TYR A 85 -5.62 9.34 -0.14
N CYS A 86 -6.55 8.79 0.62
CA CYS A 86 -6.66 7.37 0.88
C CYS A 86 -7.53 6.72 -0.20
N ARG A 87 -7.40 5.40 -0.35
CA ARG A 87 -8.30 4.61 -1.17
C ARG A 87 -9.68 4.58 -0.52
N ASP A 88 -10.75 4.75 -1.29
CA ASP A 88 -12.10 5.00 -0.74
C ASP A 88 -12.70 3.79 0.00
N ASP A 89 -12.20 2.58 -0.25
CA ASP A 89 -12.58 1.34 0.43
C ASP A 89 -11.76 1.05 1.72
N VAL A 90 -10.90 1.99 2.14
CA VAL A 90 -10.02 1.82 3.31
C VAL A 90 -10.64 2.42 4.56
N GLN A 91 -10.59 1.67 5.67
CA GLN A 91 -11.09 2.14 6.96
C GLN A 91 -10.30 3.36 7.49
N PRO A 92 -10.95 4.28 8.24
CA PRO A 92 -10.30 5.52 8.69
C PRO A 92 -9.01 5.32 9.50
N ASP A 93 -8.92 4.27 10.30
CA ASP A 93 -7.73 3.95 11.10
C ASP A 93 -6.55 3.46 10.24
N ILE A 94 -6.82 2.68 9.20
CA ILE A 94 -5.83 2.26 8.20
C ILE A 94 -5.38 3.48 7.39
N CYS A 95 -6.32 4.33 6.94
CA CYS A 95 -6.01 5.58 6.24
C CYS A 95 -5.09 6.47 7.08
N ARG A 96 -5.42 6.70 8.36
CA ARG A 96 -4.58 7.46 9.29
C ARG A 96 -3.18 6.86 9.45
N SER A 97 -3.09 5.53 9.54
CA SER A 97 -1.81 4.83 9.67
C SER A 97 -0.96 5.03 8.41
N CYS A 98 -1.58 4.92 7.23
CA CYS A 98 -0.93 5.19 5.95
C CYS A 98 -0.42 6.63 5.83
N VAL A 99 -1.21 7.63 6.28
CA VAL A 99 -0.78 9.04 6.31
C VAL A 99 0.48 9.19 7.18
N LYS A 100 0.48 8.57 8.37
CA LYS A 100 1.64 8.59 9.29
C LYS A 100 2.88 7.95 8.68
N ASP A 101 2.72 6.75 8.12
CA ASP A 101 3.81 5.98 7.53
C ASP A 101 4.39 6.71 6.32
N SER A 102 3.54 7.30 5.48
CA SER A 102 3.94 8.10 4.31
C SER A 102 4.86 9.26 4.70
N MET A 103 4.50 10.03 5.72
CA MET A 103 5.34 11.15 6.17
C MET A 103 6.69 10.68 6.71
N ASN A 104 6.70 9.63 7.54
CA ASN A 104 7.94 9.06 8.07
C ASN A 104 8.84 8.56 6.94
N LYS A 105 8.25 7.86 5.97
CA LYS A 105 9.01 7.28 4.87
C LYS A 105 9.55 8.33 3.91
N LEU A 106 8.81 9.41 3.68
CA LEU A 106 9.28 10.56 2.91
C LEU A 106 10.44 11.28 3.59
N ARG A 107 10.43 11.43 4.93
CA ARG A 107 11.57 12.01 5.65
C ARG A 107 12.85 11.18 5.50
N GLU A 108 12.73 9.86 5.46
CA GLU A 108 13.86 8.95 5.23
C GLU A 108 14.35 8.97 3.78
N SER A 109 13.42 8.92 2.83
CA SER A 109 13.73 8.67 1.42
C SER A 109 14.02 9.95 0.63
N CYS A 110 13.43 11.07 1.04
CA CYS A 110 13.48 12.37 0.37
C CYS A 110 13.89 13.48 1.39
N PRO A 111 15.11 13.45 1.94
CA PRO A 111 15.46 14.24 3.13
C PRO A 111 15.56 15.76 2.90
N THR A 112 15.78 16.21 1.66
CA THR A 112 16.09 17.61 1.33
C THR A 112 15.35 18.17 0.11
N THR A 113 14.46 17.40 -0.51
CA THR A 113 13.77 17.80 -1.75
C THR A 113 12.53 18.62 -1.46
N LYS A 114 12.26 19.69 -2.22
CA LYS A 114 11.02 20.47 -2.04
C LYS A 114 9.79 19.80 -2.66
N GLU A 115 9.96 18.76 -3.47
CA GLU A 115 8.87 18.01 -4.07
C GLU A 115 9.07 16.52 -3.77
N ALA A 116 8.00 15.83 -3.37
CA ALA A 116 8.01 14.38 -3.29
C ALA A 116 6.61 13.78 -3.38
N ASP A 117 6.57 12.55 -3.87
CA ASP A 117 5.39 11.71 -3.98
C ASP A 117 5.68 10.35 -3.36
N ILE A 118 4.71 9.80 -2.64
CA ILE A 118 4.77 8.43 -2.12
C ILE A 118 3.44 7.73 -2.30
N TRP A 119 3.51 6.46 -2.72
CA TRP A 119 2.35 5.63 -2.99
C TRP A 119 2.41 4.38 -2.13
N TYR A 120 1.47 4.28 -1.19
CA TYR A 120 1.10 3.06 -0.50
C TYR A 120 -0.15 2.45 -1.15
N ASP A 121 -0.64 1.31 -0.64
CA ASP A 121 -1.85 0.70 -1.23
C ASP A 121 -3.08 1.47 -0.83
N GLU A 122 -2.98 1.98 0.39
CA GLU A 122 -4.03 2.57 1.17
C GLU A 122 -4.09 4.07 0.98
N CYS A 123 -2.99 4.73 0.59
CA CYS A 123 -2.96 6.18 0.37
C CYS A 123 -1.81 6.65 -0.53
N VAL A 124 -1.98 7.85 -1.08
CA VAL A 124 -0.98 8.59 -1.85
C VAL A 124 -0.77 9.95 -1.18
N LEU A 125 0.48 10.29 -0.85
CA LEU A 125 0.85 11.59 -0.28
C LEU A 125 1.81 12.32 -1.23
N ARG A 126 1.52 13.59 -1.47
CA ARG A 126 2.34 14.49 -2.29
C ARG A 126 2.59 15.80 -1.55
N TYR A 127 3.80 16.34 -1.68
CA TYR A 127 4.07 17.73 -1.35
C TYR A 127 4.95 18.40 -2.41
N SER A 128 4.82 19.71 -2.54
CA SER A 128 5.62 20.55 -3.43
C SER A 128 5.65 22.00 -2.95
N ASN A 129 6.66 22.76 -3.37
CA ASN A 129 6.66 24.21 -3.26
C ASN A 129 5.82 24.89 -4.36
N ALA A 130 5.47 24.16 -5.42
CA ALA A 130 4.56 24.61 -6.47
C ALA A 130 3.10 24.26 -6.11
N SER A 131 2.14 24.88 -6.81
CA SER A 131 0.73 24.52 -6.68
C SER A 131 0.48 23.12 -7.24
N ILE A 132 -0.17 22.26 -6.44
CA ILE A 132 -0.47 20.86 -6.78
C ILE A 132 -1.96 20.53 -6.73
N PHE A 133 -2.81 21.49 -6.37
CA PHE A 133 -4.25 21.28 -6.21
C PHE A 133 -5.02 21.54 -7.50
N ASN A 134 -6.06 20.76 -7.75
CA ASN A 134 -6.94 20.84 -8.92
C ASN A 134 -6.18 20.79 -10.26
N ASN A 135 -5.00 20.17 -10.27
CA ASN A 135 -4.13 20.10 -11.44
C ASN A 135 -3.74 18.65 -11.73
N VAL A 136 -3.71 18.30 -13.02
CA VAL A 136 -3.31 16.95 -13.45
C VAL A 136 -1.80 16.86 -13.49
N GLU A 137 -1.27 15.88 -12.77
CA GLU A 137 0.13 15.51 -12.74
C GLU A 137 0.27 14.05 -13.16
N THR A 138 0.90 13.85 -14.32
CA THR A 138 1.11 12.52 -14.88
C THR A 138 2.53 11.99 -14.64
N TRP A 139 3.42 12.79 -14.04
CA TRP A 139 4.80 12.38 -13.79
C TRP A 139 5.15 12.43 -12.28
N PRO A 140 5.85 11.40 -11.76
CA PRO A 140 6.35 10.23 -12.47
C PRO A 140 5.25 9.21 -12.78
N LEU A 141 5.37 8.54 -13.92
CA LEU A 141 4.51 7.45 -14.31
C LEU A 141 5.21 6.13 -13.96
N VAL A 142 4.59 5.34 -13.09
CA VAL A 142 5.17 4.12 -12.52
C VAL A 142 4.34 2.91 -12.91
N PHE A 143 5.03 1.87 -13.38
CA PHE A 143 4.45 0.61 -13.83
C PHE A 143 5.01 -0.56 -13.02
N ILE A 144 4.13 -1.44 -12.55
CA ILE A 144 4.50 -2.71 -11.90
C ILE A 144 3.58 -3.78 -12.47
N TRP A 145 4.12 -4.92 -12.90
CA TRP A 145 3.30 -5.99 -13.47
C TRP A 145 3.77 -7.38 -13.06
N ILE A 146 2.84 -8.32 -13.12
CA ILE A 146 3.11 -9.75 -12.99
C ILE A 146 3.77 -10.22 -14.29
N GLN A 147 4.86 -10.99 -14.18
CA GLN A 147 5.60 -11.44 -15.36
C GLN A 147 4.84 -12.45 -16.23
N ARG A 148 3.95 -13.24 -15.60
CA ARG A 148 3.12 -14.24 -16.28
C ARG A 148 2.12 -13.59 -17.22
N ASN A 149 1.94 -14.22 -18.36
CA ASN A 149 0.91 -13.86 -19.33
C ASN A 149 -0.34 -14.73 -19.12
N ALA A 150 -1.49 -14.22 -19.56
CA ALA A 150 -2.67 -15.03 -19.79
C ALA A 150 -2.41 -16.06 -20.91
N SER A 151 -3.13 -17.19 -20.85
CA SER A 151 -3.06 -18.23 -21.89
C SER A 151 -3.55 -17.72 -23.23
N ASP A 152 -4.72 -17.04 -23.22
CA ASP A 152 -5.25 -16.28 -24.34
C ASP A 152 -5.11 -14.78 -24.03
N MET A 153 -4.09 -14.15 -24.60
CA MET A 153 -3.78 -12.75 -24.35
C MET A 153 -4.81 -11.80 -24.98
N ASP A 154 -5.36 -12.16 -26.14
CA ASP A 154 -6.26 -11.28 -26.89
C ASP A 154 -7.63 -11.20 -26.20
N GLN A 155 -8.18 -12.36 -25.83
CA GLN A 155 -9.43 -12.41 -25.09
C GLN A 155 -9.27 -11.79 -23.69
N PHE A 156 -8.17 -12.07 -22.98
CA PHE A 156 -7.88 -11.45 -21.69
C PHE A 156 -7.81 -9.93 -21.78
N ASN A 157 -7.11 -9.39 -22.78
CA ASN A 157 -6.98 -7.95 -22.98
C ASN A 157 -8.34 -7.30 -23.30
N LYS A 158 -9.21 -7.99 -24.04
CA LYS A 158 -10.57 -7.55 -24.32
C LYS A 158 -11.41 -7.48 -23.04
N ASP A 159 -11.44 -8.55 -22.25
CA ASP A 159 -12.19 -8.60 -20.99
C ASP A 159 -11.69 -7.58 -19.97
N LEU A 160 -10.35 -7.40 -19.89
CA LEU A 160 -9.73 -6.36 -19.08
C LEU A 160 -10.15 -4.96 -19.55
N ARG A 161 -10.17 -4.71 -20.85
CA ARG A 161 -10.56 -3.42 -21.41
C ARG A 161 -12.02 -3.08 -21.09
N ASP A 162 -12.92 -4.04 -21.25
CA ASP A 162 -14.34 -3.88 -20.93
C ASP A 162 -14.56 -3.58 -19.44
N LEU A 163 -13.84 -4.28 -18.55
CA LEU A 163 -13.85 -3.99 -17.11
C LEU A 163 -13.36 -2.57 -16.82
N LEU A 164 -12.20 -2.18 -17.37
CA LEU A 164 -11.61 -0.87 -17.10
C LEU A 164 -12.45 0.28 -17.65
N ASP A 165 -13.09 0.14 -18.81
CA ASP A 165 -14.00 1.17 -19.33
C ASP A 165 -15.23 1.35 -18.42
N LYS A 166 -15.79 0.26 -17.88
CA LYS A 166 -16.86 0.33 -16.86
C LYS A 166 -16.39 1.06 -15.61
N LEU A 167 -15.23 0.67 -15.05
CA LEU A 167 -14.70 1.28 -13.83
C LEU A 167 -14.36 2.76 -14.03
N LYS A 168 -13.79 3.13 -15.17
CA LYS A 168 -13.53 4.53 -15.53
C LYS A 168 -14.82 5.35 -15.51
N GLY A 169 -15.90 4.85 -16.11
CA GLY A 169 -17.20 5.52 -16.13
C GLY A 169 -17.73 5.87 -14.73
N GLN A 170 -17.49 5.00 -13.75
CA GLN A 170 -17.86 5.21 -12.34
C GLN A 170 -16.87 6.16 -11.63
N ALA A 171 -15.57 5.92 -11.79
CA ALA A 171 -14.50 6.68 -11.12
C ALA A 171 -14.43 8.15 -11.55
N ILE A 172 -14.89 8.51 -12.75
CA ILE A 172 -14.96 9.91 -13.19
C ILE A 172 -15.76 10.78 -12.21
N GLN A 173 -16.90 10.26 -11.73
CA GLN A 173 -17.79 10.97 -10.82
C GLN A 173 -17.44 10.68 -9.35
N GLN A 174 -17.24 9.41 -9.02
CA GLN A 174 -17.05 8.97 -7.64
C GLN A 174 -15.59 9.12 -7.17
N LYS A 175 -14.66 9.44 -8.07
CA LYS A 175 -13.20 9.46 -7.87
C LYS A 175 -12.59 8.10 -7.56
N PHE A 176 -13.42 7.07 -7.42
CA PHE A 176 -13.03 5.71 -7.15
C PHE A 176 -14.01 4.74 -7.81
N ALA A 177 -13.52 3.60 -8.29
CA ALA A 177 -14.33 2.45 -8.67
C ALA A 177 -13.49 1.18 -8.57
N SER A 178 -14.13 0.09 -8.14
CA SER A 178 -13.57 -1.25 -8.18
C SER A 178 -14.62 -2.24 -8.65
N GLY A 179 -14.17 -3.41 -9.11
CA GLY A 179 -15.05 -4.45 -9.59
C GLY A 179 -14.28 -5.52 -10.33
N ASP A 180 -14.99 -6.53 -10.79
CA ASP A 180 -14.40 -7.69 -11.42
C ASP A 180 -15.17 -8.15 -12.66
N THR A 181 -14.49 -8.97 -13.46
CA THR A 181 -15.09 -9.70 -14.56
C THR A 181 -14.51 -11.11 -14.65
N ARG A 182 -15.27 -12.06 -15.19
CA ARG A 182 -14.73 -13.38 -15.54
C ARG A 182 -14.17 -13.35 -16.95
N SER A 183 -12.94 -13.83 -17.08
CA SER A 183 -12.25 -14.10 -18.32
C SER A 183 -12.30 -15.61 -18.61
N LEU A 184 -11.76 -16.05 -19.75
CA LEU A 184 -11.55 -17.47 -20.06
C LEU A 184 -10.79 -18.21 -18.94
N ASP A 185 -10.94 -19.54 -18.91
CA ASP A 185 -10.32 -20.46 -17.95
C ASP A 185 -10.72 -20.23 -16.47
N PHE A 186 -11.91 -19.68 -16.22
CA PHE A 186 -12.42 -19.37 -14.88
C PHE A 186 -11.56 -18.36 -14.10
N LEU A 187 -10.73 -17.58 -14.80
CA LEU A 187 -9.97 -16.50 -14.18
C LEU A 187 -10.88 -15.30 -13.92
N THR A 188 -10.92 -14.83 -12.68
CA THR A 188 -11.53 -13.54 -12.35
C THR A 188 -10.47 -12.46 -12.43
N ILE A 189 -10.75 -11.39 -13.19
CA ILE A 189 -9.93 -10.18 -13.25
C ILE A 189 -10.54 -9.20 -12.25
N TYR A 190 -9.79 -8.87 -11.19
CA TYR A 190 -10.16 -7.80 -10.25
C TYR A 190 -9.52 -6.50 -10.71
N GLY A 191 -10.27 -5.41 -10.73
CA GLY A 191 -9.86 -4.10 -11.21
C GLY A 191 -10.22 -2.96 -10.25
N LEU A 192 -9.42 -1.89 -10.29
CA LEU A 192 -9.62 -0.67 -9.51
C LEU A 192 -9.07 0.53 -10.27
N MET A 193 -9.83 1.63 -10.26
CA MET A 193 -9.41 2.92 -10.78
C MET A 193 -9.73 4.02 -9.75
N GLN A 194 -8.78 4.93 -9.53
CA GLN A 194 -8.96 6.04 -8.60
C GLN A 194 -8.30 7.31 -9.14
N CYS A 195 -8.95 8.45 -8.92
CA CYS A 195 -8.44 9.79 -9.18
C CYS A 195 -8.19 10.53 -7.87
N SER A 196 -7.25 11.47 -7.87
CA SER A 196 -7.11 12.43 -6.79
C SER A 196 -8.44 13.19 -6.61
N PRO A 197 -8.98 13.31 -5.38
CA PRO A 197 -10.33 13.83 -5.16
C PRO A 197 -10.55 15.29 -5.55
N ASP A 198 -9.50 16.08 -5.72
CA ASP A 198 -9.51 17.47 -6.17
C ASP A 198 -9.66 17.64 -7.68
N LEU A 199 -9.62 16.56 -8.46
CA LEU A 199 -9.76 16.65 -9.92
C LEU A 199 -11.21 16.74 -10.36
N SER A 200 -11.48 17.63 -11.32
CA SER A 200 -12.76 17.63 -12.06
C SER A 200 -13.00 16.30 -12.79
N SER A 201 -14.24 16.05 -13.20
CA SER A 201 -14.60 14.84 -13.96
C SER A 201 -13.83 14.73 -15.28
N ILE A 202 -13.59 15.85 -15.98
CA ILE A 202 -12.82 15.89 -17.22
C ILE A 202 -11.35 15.56 -16.95
N GLN A 203 -10.75 16.17 -15.92
CA GLN A 203 -9.36 15.91 -15.53
C GLN A 203 -9.15 14.45 -15.11
N CYS A 204 -10.08 13.90 -14.34
CA CYS A 204 -10.07 12.50 -13.94
C CYS A 204 -10.18 11.56 -15.15
N ASN A 205 -11.12 11.81 -16.07
CA ASN A 205 -11.24 11.03 -17.30
C ASN A 205 -9.92 11.01 -18.09
N ASN A 206 -9.35 12.19 -18.34
CA ASN A 206 -8.13 12.30 -19.13
C ASN A 206 -6.93 11.60 -18.47
N CYS A 207 -6.82 11.68 -17.14
CA CYS A 207 -5.77 11.00 -16.40
C CYS A 207 -5.91 9.47 -16.54
N LEU A 208 -7.13 8.94 -16.32
CA LEU A 208 -7.42 7.51 -16.41
C LEU A 208 -7.26 6.97 -17.83
N ASP A 209 -7.67 7.73 -18.86
CA ASP A 209 -7.42 7.38 -20.27
C ASP A 209 -5.93 7.26 -20.57
N GLY A 210 -5.11 8.16 -20.02
CA GLY A 210 -3.65 8.09 -20.12
C GLY A 210 -3.06 6.81 -19.50
N LEU A 211 -3.58 6.40 -18.33
CA LEU A 211 -3.16 5.14 -17.70
C LEU A 211 -3.57 3.92 -18.53
N MET A 212 -4.80 3.89 -19.01
CA MET A 212 -5.32 2.81 -19.86
C MET A 212 -4.52 2.70 -21.16
N GLY A 213 -4.21 3.82 -21.81
CA GLY A 213 -3.37 3.86 -23.01
C GLY A 213 -1.96 3.31 -22.79
N SER A 214 -1.45 3.39 -21.56
CA SER A 214 -0.13 2.85 -21.22
C SER A 214 -0.11 1.32 -21.06
N ILE A 215 -1.27 0.64 -20.97
CA ILE A 215 -1.32 -0.82 -20.83
C ILE A 215 -0.65 -1.52 -22.00
N GLN A 216 -0.86 -1.01 -23.22
CA GLN A 216 -0.32 -1.62 -24.44
C GLN A 216 1.21 -1.70 -24.42
N SER A 217 1.89 -0.67 -23.89
CA SER A 217 3.35 -0.61 -23.84
C SER A 217 3.95 -1.31 -22.62
N CYS A 218 3.24 -1.30 -21.49
CA CYS A 218 3.76 -1.77 -20.20
C CYS A 218 3.47 -3.26 -19.93
N CYS A 219 2.25 -3.71 -20.26
CA CYS A 219 1.65 -4.83 -19.55
C CYS A 219 0.56 -5.56 -20.33
N SER A 220 0.57 -5.48 -21.67
CA SER A 220 -0.35 -6.23 -22.52
C SER A 220 -0.27 -7.74 -22.24
N GLY A 221 -1.45 -8.35 -22.04
CA GLY A 221 -1.63 -9.77 -21.72
C GLY A 221 -1.04 -10.24 -20.39
N LYS A 222 -0.56 -9.33 -19.53
CA LYS A 222 -0.08 -9.69 -18.18
C LYS A 222 -1.25 -10.00 -17.26
N LEU A 223 -1.08 -10.95 -16.35
CA LEU A 223 -2.13 -11.33 -15.37
C LEU A 223 -2.38 -10.30 -14.26
N GLY A 224 -1.65 -9.19 -14.27
CA GLY A 224 -1.87 -8.11 -13.33
C GLY A 224 -0.87 -6.99 -13.54
N ALA A 225 -1.33 -5.76 -13.37
CA ALA A 225 -0.49 -4.58 -13.36
C ALA A 225 -1.04 -3.50 -12.43
N ARG A 226 -0.14 -2.62 -12.01
CA ARG A 226 -0.44 -1.36 -11.37
C ARG A 226 0.26 -0.26 -12.14
N ILE A 227 -0.53 0.74 -12.54
CA ILE A 227 -0.07 1.93 -13.23
C ILE A 227 -0.49 3.13 -12.39
N ILE A 228 0.46 3.94 -11.96
CA ILE A 228 0.22 5.08 -11.07
C ILE A 228 0.95 6.31 -11.57
N ASN A 229 0.31 7.45 -11.39
CA ASN A 229 0.93 8.77 -11.38
C ASN A 229 0.41 9.55 -10.15
N PRO A 230 0.87 10.79 -9.91
CA PRO A 230 0.38 11.55 -8.76
C PRO A 230 -1.12 11.89 -8.77
N SER A 231 -1.76 11.89 -9.94
CA SER A 231 -3.17 12.29 -10.09
C SER A 231 -4.18 11.14 -10.19
N CYS A 232 -3.77 9.95 -10.60
CA CYS A 232 -4.66 8.81 -10.73
C CYS A 232 -3.90 7.48 -10.72
N GLN A 233 -4.65 6.40 -10.51
CA GLN A 233 -4.14 5.04 -10.52
C GLN A 233 -5.10 4.04 -11.16
N LEU A 234 -4.50 3.00 -11.71
CA LEU A 234 -5.15 1.83 -12.29
C LEU A 234 -4.45 0.58 -11.74
N ARG A 235 -5.21 -0.36 -11.20
CA ARG A 235 -4.70 -1.65 -10.76
C ARG A 235 -5.61 -2.77 -11.24
N PHE A 236 -5.03 -3.85 -11.74
CA PHE A 236 -5.73 -5.10 -11.97
C PHE A 236 -4.86 -6.31 -11.62
N THR A 237 -5.49 -7.43 -11.24
CA THR A 237 -4.82 -8.71 -10.98
C THR A 237 -5.82 -9.86 -11.05
N THR A 238 -5.32 -11.05 -11.35
CA THR A 238 -6.10 -12.30 -11.25
C THR A 238 -5.79 -13.12 -10.00
N ASN A 239 -4.81 -12.71 -9.18
CA ASN A 239 -4.38 -13.53 -8.04
C ASN A 239 -5.38 -13.47 -6.87
N ASP A 240 -5.69 -12.26 -6.39
CA ASP A 240 -6.42 -12.06 -5.14
C ASP A 240 -7.26 -10.78 -5.23
N LEU A 241 -8.41 -10.78 -4.54
CA LEU A 241 -9.20 -9.56 -4.28
C LEU A 241 -8.40 -8.63 -3.36
N PHE A 242 -8.21 -7.38 -3.76
CA PHE A 242 -7.33 -6.41 -3.07
C PHE A 242 -8.04 -5.14 -2.61
N TYR A 243 -9.37 -5.10 -2.75
CA TYR A 243 -10.23 -4.02 -2.30
C TYR A 243 -11.38 -4.59 -1.46
N ASN A 244 -11.98 -3.75 -0.61
CA ASN A 244 -13.14 -4.12 0.18
C ASN A 244 -14.43 -3.83 -0.60
N ASP A 245 -15.09 -4.88 -1.09
CA ASP A 245 -16.34 -4.81 -1.84
C ASP A 245 -17.52 -4.28 -0.98
N THR A 246 -17.54 -4.61 0.31
CA THR A 246 -18.64 -4.24 1.22
C THR A 246 -18.75 -2.75 1.53
N ILE A 247 -17.69 -1.96 1.35
CA ILE A 247 -17.67 -0.52 1.66
C ILE A 247 -18.16 0.32 0.46
N VAL A 248 -18.00 -0.18 -0.76
CA VAL A 248 -18.32 0.55 -2.00
C VAL A 248 -19.83 0.55 -2.31
N ASP A 249 -20.57 -0.46 -1.83
CA ASP A 249 -22.03 -0.58 -2.02
C ASP A 249 -22.87 0.22 -1.00
N ALA A 250 -22.26 0.87 -0.02
CA ALA A 250 -22.99 1.76 0.88
C ALA A 250 -23.38 3.05 0.12
N PRO A 251 -24.67 3.44 0.07
CA PRO A 251 -25.08 4.67 -0.60
C PRO A 251 -24.33 5.86 0.02
N THR A 252 -23.50 6.49 -0.79
CA THR A 252 -22.72 7.66 -0.39
C THR A 252 -23.69 8.73 0.11
N PRO A 253 -23.58 9.22 1.36
CA PRO A 253 -24.25 10.46 1.72
C PRO A 253 -23.69 11.52 0.77
N LEU A 254 -24.56 12.20 0.02
CA LEU A 254 -24.19 13.30 -0.86
C LEU A 254 -23.18 14.19 -0.14
N ARG A 255 -21.94 14.25 -0.66
CA ARG A 255 -20.91 15.17 -0.16
C ARG A 255 -21.50 16.58 -0.26
N GLN A 256 -21.90 17.14 0.87
CA GLN A 256 -22.33 18.52 0.93
C GLN A 256 -21.15 19.41 0.54
N LEU A 257 -21.38 20.25 -0.46
CA LEU A 257 -20.54 21.38 -0.82
C LEU A 257 -20.28 22.24 0.44
N PRO A 258 -19.09 22.88 0.62
CA PRO A 258 -18.80 23.60 1.85
C PRO A 258 -19.80 24.74 2.06
N ALA A 259 -20.67 24.59 3.06
CA ALA A 259 -21.50 25.69 3.54
C ALA A 259 -20.61 26.64 4.38
N THR A 260 -20.76 27.93 4.11
CA THR A 260 -20.27 29.06 4.90
C THR A 260 -20.50 28.90 6.41
N PRO A 261 -19.67 29.53 7.26
CA PRO A 261 -19.53 29.19 8.67
C PRO A 261 -20.81 29.52 9.48
N PRO A 262 -21.36 28.56 10.26
CA PRO A 262 -22.35 28.88 11.27
C PRO A 262 -21.67 29.22 12.61
N SER A 263 -22.22 30.25 13.23
CA SER A 263 -21.94 30.75 14.58
C SER A 263 -22.02 29.67 15.66
N VAL A 264 -21.05 29.74 16.58
CA VAL A 264 -20.86 28.88 17.77
C VAL A 264 -22.08 28.88 18.72
N PRO A 265 -22.64 27.71 19.07
CA PRO A 265 -23.43 27.52 20.30
C PRO A 265 -22.56 26.94 21.45
N PRO A 266 -23.02 27.07 22.72
CA PRO A 266 -22.23 26.86 23.93
C PRO A 266 -22.01 25.36 24.27
N PRO A 267 -21.05 25.04 25.17
CA PRO A 267 -20.60 23.68 25.38
C PRO A 267 -21.62 22.86 26.18
N VAL A 268 -22.03 21.72 25.63
CA VAL A 268 -22.77 20.68 26.34
C VAL A 268 -21.78 19.61 26.77
N ASP A 269 -21.76 19.39 28.08
CA ASP A 269 -20.91 18.45 28.79
C ASP A 269 -21.28 16.99 28.43
N GLY A 270 -20.28 16.21 27.99
CA GLY A 270 -20.49 14.95 27.29
C GLY A 270 -19.47 13.87 27.65
N ARG A 271 -19.55 13.43 28.91
CA ARG A 271 -19.24 12.10 29.47
C ARG A 271 -18.30 11.17 28.68
N ASP A 272 -17.11 10.99 29.25
CA ASP A 272 -16.07 10.02 28.86
C ASP A 272 -16.59 8.62 28.47
N ASP A 273 -16.41 8.25 27.21
CA ASP A 273 -16.63 6.90 26.67
C ASP A 273 -15.41 5.98 26.89
N LYS A 274 -14.78 6.06 28.07
CA LYS A 274 -13.71 5.12 28.50
C LYS A 274 -14.27 3.73 28.81
N ASN A 275 -15.58 3.59 29.05
CA ASN A 275 -16.16 2.36 29.56
C ASN A 275 -16.24 1.25 28.49
N ARG A 276 -16.47 1.58 27.22
CA ARG A 276 -16.61 0.56 26.16
C ARG A 276 -15.28 -0.06 25.74
N ARG A 277 -14.17 0.71 25.77
CA ARG A 277 -12.82 0.19 25.49
C ARG A 277 -12.30 -0.67 26.65
N THR A 278 -12.53 -0.26 27.90
CA THR A 278 -12.18 -1.08 29.07
C THR A 278 -13.00 -2.37 29.12
N VAL A 279 -14.31 -2.34 28.82
CA VAL A 279 -15.15 -3.54 28.78
C VAL A 279 -14.69 -4.52 27.70
N ILE A 280 -14.33 -4.06 26.49
CA ILE A 280 -13.83 -4.95 25.42
C ILE A 280 -12.49 -5.58 25.81
N VAL A 281 -11.57 -4.82 26.40
CA VAL A 281 -10.27 -5.35 26.86
C VAL A 281 -10.46 -6.33 28.01
N VAL A 282 -11.33 -6.02 28.98
CA VAL A 282 -11.63 -6.91 30.11
C VAL A 282 -12.29 -8.21 29.62
N VAL A 283 -13.25 -8.14 28.71
CA VAL A 283 -13.91 -9.33 28.14
C VAL A 283 -12.91 -10.18 27.36
N ALA A 284 -12.04 -9.59 26.55
CA ALA A 284 -11.01 -10.33 25.81
C ALA A 284 -10.01 -11.03 26.75
N VAL A 285 -9.59 -10.36 27.83
CA VAL A 285 -8.71 -10.95 28.86
C VAL A 285 -9.42 -12.08 29.60
N LEU A 286 -10.70 -11.91 29.97
CA LEU A 286 -11.49 -12.93 30.66
C LEU A 286 -11.70 -14.16 29.77
N VAL A 287 -12.05 -13.98 28.49
CA VAL A 287 -12.19 -15.10 27.54
C VAL A 287 -10.86 -15.83 27.35
N GLY A 288 -9.75 -15.08 27.24
CA GLY A 288 -8.41 -15.66 27.17
C GLY A 288 -8.03 -16.47 28.41
N LEU A 289 -8.36 -15.97 29.61
CA LEU A 289 -8.13 -16.67 30.87
C LEU A 289 -8.98 -17.94 31.01
N VAL A 290 -10.26 -17.89 30.63
CA VAL A 290 -11.16 -19.05 30.66
C VAL A 290 -10.65 -20.15 29.71
N LEU A 291 -10.26 -19.80 28.48
CA LEU A 291 -9.68 -20.76 27.55
C LEU A 291 -8.39 -21.38 28.10
N MET A 292 -7.55 -20.59 28.77
CA MET A 292 -6.32 -21.08 29.38
C MET A 292 -6.60 -22.07 30.53
N LEU A 293 -7.57 -21.77 31.39
CA LEU A 293 -8.00 -22.68 32.46
C LEU A 293 -8.61 -23.96 31.92
N LEU A 294 -9.40 -23.90 30.85
CA LEU A 294 -9.96 -25.08 30.20
C LEU A 294 -8.86 -25.99 29.63
N VAL A 295 -7.82 -25.42 29.00
CA VAL A 295 -6.67 -26.18 28.50
C VAL A 295 -5.90 -26.85 29.64
N LEU A 296 -5.68 -26.15 30.76
CA LEU A 296 -5.04 -26.71 31.94
C LEU A 296 -5.86 -27.84 32.57
N ALA A 297 -7.18 -27.67 32.67
CA ALA A 297 -8.09 -28.69 33.16
C ALA A 297 -8.10 -29.92 32.25
N TRP A 298 -8.09 -29.73 30.93
CA TRP A 298 -8.02 -30.82 29.96
C TRP A 298 -6.71 -31.60 30.04
N LYS A 299 -5.59 -30.89 30.26
CA LYS A 299 -4.28 -31.52 30.47
C LYS A 299 -4.26 -32.35 31.75
N ASN A 300 -4.77 -31.81 32.86
CA ASN A 300 -4.85 -32.53 34.13
C ASN A 300 -5.79 -33.74 34.04
N TRP A 301 -6.88 -33.64 33.26
CA TRP A 301 -7.80 -34.76 33.06
C TRP A 301 -7.18 -35.90 32.25
N LYS A 302 -6.33 -35.57 31.27
CA LYS A 302 -5.58 -36.55 30.48
C LYS A 302 -4.53 -37.31 31.30
N GLU A 303 -3.93 -36.66 32.29
CA GLU A 303 -2.93 -37.27 33.17
C GLU A 303 -3.56 -38.13 34.30
N GLY A 304 -4.87 -38.02 34.51
CA GLY A 304 -5.61 -38.73 35.58
C GLY A 304 -6.41 -39.96 35.15
N ALA A 305 -6.36 -40.40 33.89
CA ALA A 305 -7.09 -41.58 33.44
C ALA A 305 -6.29 -42.87 33.76
N PRO A 306 -6.81 -43.80 34.60
CA PRO A 306 -6.14 -45.07 34.88
C PRO A 306 -6.27 -46.04 33.70
N SER A 307 -5.13 -46.51 33.19
CA SER A 307 -5.05 -47.57 32.18
C SER A 307 -5.42 -48.93 32.80
N ASN A 308 -6.54 -49.51 32.39
CA ASN A 308 -6.77 -50.95 32.49
C ASN A 308 -7.16 -51.44 31.11
N VAL A 309 -6.38 -52.36 30.53
CA VAL A 309 -6.78 -53.53 29.73
C VAL A 309 -5.51 -54.22 29.19
N VAL A 310 -5.20 -55.36 29.82
CA VAL A 310 -4.79 -56.68 29.27
C VAL A 310 -4.03 -56.73 27.93
N ASP A 311 -2.77 -57.20 28.00
CA ASP A 311 -2.02 -57.78 26.86
C ASP A 311 -2.56 -59.18 26.50
N PRO A 312 -2.44 -59.59 25.23
CA PRO A 312 -1.42 -60.62 24.96
C PRO A 312 -0.64 -60.44 23.64
N SER A 313 0.69 -60.63 23.76
CA SER A 313 1.62 -61.30 22.83
C SER A 313 1.71 -60.85 21.36
N SER A 314 2.88 -60.37 20.94
CA SER A 314 3.85 -61.15 20.14
C SER A 314 4.96 -60.27 19.53
N SER A 315 6.20 -60.79 19.65
CA SER A 315 7.39 -60.57 18.80
C SER A 315 7.97 -59.15 18.68
N THR A 316 9.04 -58.97 19.45
CA THR A 316 10.20 -58.11 19.22
C THR A 316 10.84 -58.28 17.84
N HIS A 317 11.23 -57.18 17.21
CA HIS A 317 12.54 -57.01 16.58
C HIS A 317 12.95 -55.52 16.61
N GLU A 318 14.05 -55.24 17.32
CA GLU A 318 14.75 -53.96 17.32
C GLU A 318 15.50 -53.73 16.01
N VAL A 319 15.45 -52.51 15.47
CA VAL A 319 16.61 -51.84 14.85
C VAL A 319 16.56 -50.37 15.24
N ALA A 320 17.53 -49.94 16.05
CA ALA A 320 17.75 -48.54 16.42
C ALA A 320 18.61 -47.81 15.37
N LEU A 321 18.30 -46.55 15.04
CA LEU A 321 19.27 -45.53 14.60
C LEU A 321 18.74 -44.09 14.93
N PRO A 322 19.62 -43.10 15.16
CA PRO A 322 19.40 -42.03 16.14
C PRO A 322 18.80 -40.73 15.56
N THR A 323 17.79 -40.18 16.22
CA THR A 323 17.24 -38.85 15.93
C THR A 323 17.97 -37.77 16.74
N ASN A 324 19.14 -37.35 16.29
CA ASN A 324 19.83 -36.15 16.80
C ASN A 324 20.51 -35.33 15.69
N THR A 325 19.79 -35.07 14.58
CA THR A 325 20.31 -34.17 13.52
C THR A 325 19.25 -33.28 12.84
N VAL A 326 18.01 -33.26 13.33
CA VAL A 326 16.93 -32.49 12.70
C VAL A 326 16.79 -31.07 13.28
N ILE A 327 17.07 -30.86 14.56
CA ILE A 327 16.82 -29.57 15.22
C ILE A 327 17.89 -28.50 14.86
N SER A 328 19.14 -28.89 14.59
CA SER A 328 20.19 -27.95 14.16
C SER A 328 20.08 -27.53 12.68
N ARG A 329 19.40 -28.31 11.82
CA ARG A 329 19.18 -27.95 10.41
C ARG A 329 18.02 -26.98 10.21
N VAL A 330 17.01 -26.97 11.08
CA VAL A 330 15.85 -26.08 10.95
C VAL A 330 16.20 -24.63 11.32
N SER A 331 17.01 -24.42 12.36
CA SER A 331 17.42 -23.06 12.77
C SER A 331 18.36 -22.42 11.72
N ASN A 332 19.30 -23.19 11.17
CA ASN A 332 20.24 -22.69 10.16
C ASN A 332 19.56 -22.45 8.77
N LYS A 333 18.46 -23.16 8.48
CA LYS A 333 17.66 -22.96 7.25
C LYS A 333 16.77 -21.72 7.35
N SER A 334 16.25 -21.38 8.54
CA SER A 334 15.45 -20.16 8.77
C SER A 334 16.28 -18.88 8.64
N SER A 335 17.51 -18.87 9.18
CA SER A 335 18.45 -17.73 9.03
C SER A 335 18.87 -17.53 7.56
N ASN A 336 19.20 -18.62 6.86
CA ASN A 336 19.55 -18.55 5.43
C ASN A 336 18.37 -18.11 4.54
N ILE A 337 17.12 -18.50 4.85
CA ILE A 337 15.94 -18.03 4.10
C ILE A 337 15.71 -16.53 4.29
N LYS A 338 15.90 -15.99 5.50
CA LYS A 338 15.78 -14.54 5.75
C LYS A 338 16.85 -13.74 5.00
N THR A 339 18.09 -14.21 5.00
CA THR A 339 19.20 -13.57 4.27
C THR A 339 19.01 -13.67 2.74
N ILE A 340 18.52 -14.80 2.23
CA ILE A 340 18.21 -14.97 0.80
C ILE A 340 17.02 -14.11 0.36
N ALA A 341 16.01 -13.93 1.23
CA ALA A 341 14.86 -13.07 0.95
C ALA A 341 15.27 -11.59 0.89
N LEU A 342 16.13 -11.13 1.80
CA LEU A 342 16.66 -9.76 1.82
C LEU A 342 17.65 -9.49 0.67
N ASP A 343 18.47 -10.47 0.28
CA ASP A 343 19.36 -10.34 -0.88
C ASP A 343 18.57 -10.32 -2.20
N ARG A 344 17.48 -11.10 -2.30
CA ARG A 344 16.57 -11.08 -3.46
C ARG A 344 15.83 -9.76 -3.59
N THR A 345 15.35 -9.14 -2.49
CA THR A 345 14.73 -7.81 -2.54
C THR A 345 15.75 -6.74 -2.91
N SER A 346 16.99 -6.79 -2.39
CA SER A 346 18.05 -5.84 -2.79
C SER A 346 18.47 -5.98 -4.27
N LYS A 347 18.56 -7.22 -4.79
CA LYS A 347 18.86 -7.48 -6.20
C LYS A 347 17.70 -7.13 -7.12
N TYR A 348 16.45 -7.29 -6.65
CA TYR A 348 15.26 -6.85 -7.37
C TYR A 348 15.22 -5.31 -7.47
N SER A 349 15.45 -4.59 -6.36
CA SER A 349 15.51 -3.11 -6.37
C SER A 349 16.62 -2.58 -7.27
N ARG A 350 17.84 -3.14 -7.22
CA ARG A 350 18.94 -2.74 -8.12
C ARG A 350 18.66 -3.04 -9.60
N ARG A 351 17.98 -4.15 -9.91
CA ARG A 351 17.53 -4.43 -11.30
C ARG A 351 16.42 -3.47 -11.75
N LYS A 352 15.54 -3.03 -10.84
CA LYS A 352 14.48 -2.05 -11.10
C LYS A 352 15.07 -0.67 -11.45
N GLU A 353 16.06 -0.20 -10.70
CA GLU A 353 16.77 1.07 -10.97
C GLU A 353 17.53 1.04 -12.30
N ASN A 354 18.22 -0.07 -12.60
CA ASN A 354 18.95 -0.21 -13.86
C ASN A 354 18.03 -0.26 -15.09
N ASN A 355 16.88 -0.92 -14.99
CA ASN A 355 15.89 -0.94 -16.08
C ASN A 355 15.23 0.43 -16.27
N TYR A 356 14.90 1.14 -15.19
CA TYR A 356 14.37 2.49 -15.26
C TYR A 356 15.34 3.48 -15.93
N SER A 357 16.63 3.41 -15.57
CA SER A 357 17.69 4.22 -16.19
C SER A 357 17.85 3.93 -17.69
N LYS A 358 17.77 2.65 -18.07
CA LYS A 358 17.86 2.23 -19.48
C LYS A 358 16.68 2.72 -20.32
N THR A 359 15.46 2.58 -19.81
CA THR A 359 14.25 3.07 -20.50
C THR A 359 14.22 4.60 -20.62
N ARG A 360 14.70 5.33 -19.59
CA ARG A 360 14.87 6.79 -19.66
C ARG A 360 15.82 7.21 -20.78
N THR A 361 16.96 6.51 -20.90
CA THR A 361 17.96 6.79 -21.95
C THR A 361 17.40 6.53 -23.35
N GLU A 362 16.51 5.55 -23.52
CA GLU A 362 15.86 5.27 -24.80
C GLU A 362 14.76 6.29 -25.14
N LEU A 363 14.02 6.77 -24.15
CA LEU A 363 12.98 7.79 -24.33
C LEU A 363 13.56 9.18 -24.64
N GLU A 364 14.68 9.55 -24.02
CA GLU A 364 15.42 10.79 -24.31
C GLU A 364 16.04 10.77 -25.73
N LYS A 365 16.45 9.60 -26.24
CA LYS A 365 16.93 9.44 -27.63
C LYS A 365 15.83 9.58 -28.68
N GLN A 366 14.57 9.26 -28.34
CA GLN A 366 13.44 9.41 -29.26
C GLN A 366 12.87 10.84 -29.32
N THR A 367 13.24 11.71 -28.39
CA THR A 367 12.73 13.08 -28.27
C THR A 367 13.72 14.17 -28.73
N THR A 368 14.89 13.81 -29.26
CA THR A 368 15.85 14.79 -29.78
C THR A 368 15.50 15.20 -31.24
N PRO A 369 15.23 16.49 -31.55
CA PRO A 369 14.93 16.91 -32.92
C PRO A 369 16.19 16.86 -33.80
N LYS A 370 16.12 16.21 -34.96
CA LYS A 370 17.14 16.35 -36.01
C LYS A 370 16.97 17.71 -36.67
N HIS A 371 17.86 18.65 -36.39
CA HIS A 371 18.05 19.82 -37.25
C HIS A 371 19.53 20.08 -37.51
N THR A 372 19.82 20.27 -38.80
CA THR A 372 20.94 21.01 -39.41
C THR A 372 22.10 20.19 -39.95
N GLN A 373 22.02 19.83 -41.24
CA GLN A 373 23.14 19.99 -42.17
C GLN A 373 22.64 19.92 -43.62
N GLU A 374 22.29 21.06 -44.22
CA GLU A 374 22.45 21.26 -45.67
C GLU A 374 22.40 22.76 -46.04
N GLN A 375 23.55 23.43 -45.98
CA GLN A 375 23.83 24.63 -46.77
C GLN A 375 25.32 24.62 -47.13
N ARG A 376 25.66 23.97 -48.26
CA ARG A 376 26.87 24.30 -49.02
C ARG A 376 26.84 23.69 -50.43
N THR A 377 26.34 24.46 -51.39
CA THR A 377 26.63 24.33 -52.82
C THR A 377 26.78 25.76 -53.36
N THR A 378 28.01 26.28 -53.36
CA THR A 378 28.93 26.38 -54.51
C THR A 378 28.56 27.47 -55.50
N THR A 379 29.17 28.64 -55.30
CA THR A 379 29.57 29.56 -56.36
C THR A 379 30.84 29.00 -57.02
N LYS A 380 30.80 28.66 -58.32
CA LYS A 380 31.91 28.84 -59.26
C LYS A 380 31.47 28.51 -60.69
N ASN A 381 31.71 29.50 -61.54
CA ASN A 381 31.63 29.59 -63.01
C ASN A 381 30.24 29.66 -63.65
#